data_AF-A0A3B9J8Z7-F1
#
_entry.id   AF-A0A3B9J8Z7-F1
#
_cell.length_a   1.000
_cell.length_b   1.000
_cell.length_c   1.000
_cell.angle_alpha   90.00
_cell.angle_beta   90.00
_cell.angle_gamma   90.00
#
_symmetry.space_group_name_H-M   'P 1'
#
loop_
_entity.id
_entity.type
_entity.pdbx_description
1 polymer ?
#
loop_
_entity_poly.entity_id
_entity_poly.type
_entity_poly.pdbx_seq_one_letter_code
_entity_poly.pdbx_strand_id
1 'polypeptide(L)' 'MTNEERQSLIDFANEARERAYVPYSNYRVGAALRTKSGRIYTGVNVE' A
#
# COMPACT_ATOMS: atom_id res chain seq x y z
N MET A 1 9.96 7.46 -13.31
CA MET A 1 8.65 7.28 -12.67
C MET A 1 7.89 8.56 -12.89
N THR A 2 6.78 8.52 -13.63
CA THR A 2 5.94 9.70 -13.88
C THR A 2 5.17 10.09 -12.62
N ASN A 3 4.60 11.30 -12.60
CA ASN A 3 3.72 11.71 -11.51
C ASN A 3 2.47 10.82 -11.42
N GLU A 4 1.96 10.36 -12.56
CA GLU A 4 0.82 9.44 -12.64
C GLU A 4 1.17 8.08 -12.03
N GLU A 5 2.33 7.50 -12.35
CA GLU A 5 2.80 6.24 -11.76
C GLU A 5 2.98 6.37 -10.23
N ARG A 6 3.44 7.53 -9.75
CA ARG A 6 3.54 7.82 -8.31
C ARG A 6 2.16 7.86 -7.67
N GLN A 7 1.21 8.55 -8.30
CA GLN A 7 -0.15 8.66 -7.80
C GLN A 7 -0.81 7.27 -7.72
N SER A 8 -0.68 6.45 -8.76
CA SER A 8 -1.22 5.08 -8.75
C SER A 8 -0.65 4.24 -7.60
N LEU A 9 0.65 4.36 -7.27
CA LEU A 9 1.22 3.65 -6.12
C LEU A 9 0.66 4.13 -4.78
N ILE A 10 0.41 5.44 -4.65
CA ILE A 10 -0.24 6.00 -3.46
C ILE A 10 -1.67 5.46 -3.35
N ASP A 11 -2.40 5.39 -4.46
CA ASP A 11 -3.78 4.88 -4.50
C ASP A 11 -3.83 3.40 -4.09
N PHE A 12 -2.91 2.57 -4.62
CA PHE A 12 -2.79 1.17 -4.20
C PHE A 12 -2.44 1.00 -2.72
N ALA A 13 -1.58 1.85 -2.17
CA ALA A 13 -1.24 1.82 -0.75
C ALA A 13 -2.45 2.20 0.12
N ASN A 14 -3.22 3.21 -0.30
CA ASN A 14 -4.45 3.64 0.38
C ASN A 14 -5.53 2.56 0.34
N GLU A 15 -5.71 1.86 -0.79
CA GLU A 15 -6.64 0.74 -0.90
C GLU A 15 -6.21 -0.43 -0.01
N ALA A 16 -4.93 -0.78 -0.03
CA ALA A 16 -4.39 -1.87 0.76
C ALA A 16 -4.61 -1.67 2.25
N ARG A 17 -4.37 -0.45 2.75
CA ARG A 17 -4.56 -0.04 4.15
C ARG A 17 -5.89 -0.50 4.77
N GLU A 18 -6.97 -0.55 3.99
CA GLU A 18 -8.28 -0.95 4.49
C GLU A 18 -8.34 -2.42 4.95
N ARG A 19 -7.35 -3.24 4.58
CA ARG A 19 -7.20 -4.64 4.99
C ARG A 19 -6.32 -4.82 6.23
N ALA A 20 -5.79 -3.75 6.82
CA ALA A 20 -4.93 -3.82 8.00
C ALA A 20 -5.69 -4.40 9.20
N TYR A 21 -5.09 -5.39 9.87
CA TYR A 21 -5.62 -5.98 11.09
C TYR A 21 -4.83 -5.42 12.28
N VAL A 22 -5.42 -4.46 12.99
CA VAL A 22 -4.72 -3.64 14.00
C VAL A 22 -5.58 -3.43 15.26
N PRO A 23 -5.95 -4.51 15.98
CA PRO A 23 -6.88 -4.42 17.09
C PRO A 23 -6.33 -3.63 18.29
N TYR A 24 -5.01 -3.50 18.41
CA TYR A 24 -4.38 -2.83 19.53
C TYR A 24 -4.22 -1.33 19.30
N SER A 25 -3.60 -0.93 18.18
CA SER A 25 -3.34 0.50 17.91
C SER A 25 -4.49 1.21 17.20
N ASN A 26 -5.35 0.48 16.48
CA ASN A 26 -6.31 1.04 15.53
C ASN A 26 -5.67 1.92 14.43
N TYR A 27 -4.35 1.83 14.22
CA TYR A 27 -3.63 2.65 13.26
C TYR A 27 -3.30 1.85 11.99
N ARG A 28 -4.08 2.09 10.93
CA ARG A 28 -3.96 1.36 9.66
C ARG A 28 -2.85 1.95 8.78
N VAL A 29 -1.91 1.09 8.37
CA VAL A 29 -0.82 1.42 7.45
C VAL A 29 -0.93 0.53 6.21
N GLY A 30 -0.82 1.14 5.04
CA GLY A 30 -0.74 0.44 3.76
C GLY A 30 0.51 0.84 2.99
N ALA A 31 1.05 -0.09 2.22
CA ALA A 31 2.21 0.12 1.37
C ALA A 31 1.97 -0.50 -0.01
N ALA A 32 2.57 0.12 -1.03
CA ALA A 32 2.61 -0.42 -2.39
C ALA A 32 4.03 -0.28 -2.95
N LEU A 33 4.50 -1.30 -3.65
CA LEU A 33 5.81 -1.32 -4.30
C LEU A 33 5.67 -1.85 -5.73
N ARG A 34 6.43 -1.26 -6.65
CA ARG A 34 6.55 -1.73 -8.03
C ARG A 34 7.91 -2.36 -8.26
N THR A 35 7.93 -3.59 -8.75
CA THR A 35 9.19 -4.26 -9.12
C THR A 35 9.72 -3.74 -10.46
N LYS A 36 10.96 -4.12 -10.78
CA LYS A 36 11.57 -3.85 -12.10
C LYS A 36 10.77 -4.45 -13.27
N SER A 37 10.00 -5.53 -13.03
CA SER A 37 9.13 -6.15 -14.03
C SER A 37 7.78 -5.44 -14.19
N GLY A 38 7.53 -4.35 -13.47
CA GLY A 38 6.27 -3.62 -13.50
C GLY A 38 5.17 -4.20 -12.62
N ARG A 39 5.41 -5.35 -11.97
CA ARG A 39 4.44 -5.95 -11.05
C ARG A 39 4.32 -5.12 -9.78
N ILE A 40 3.09 -4.88 -9.35
CA ILE A 40 2.78 -4.16 -8.11
C ILE A 40 2.48 -5.18 -7.01
N TYR A 41 3.06 -4.94 -5.83
CA TYR A 41 2.73 -5.66 -4.61
C TYR A 41 2.23 -4.65 -3.58
N THR A 42 1.25 -5.07 -2.80
CA THR A 42 0.71 -4.28 -1.69
C THR A 42 0.95 -5.01 -0.37
N GLY A 43 0.95 -4.25 0.72
CA GLY A 43 1.12 -4.77 2.06
C GLY A 43 0.43 -3.88 3.09
N VAL A 44 0.18 -4.47 4.26
CA VAL A 44 -0.42 -3.79 5.42
C VAL A 44 0.33 -4.17 6.69
N ASN A 45 0.20 -3.36 7.72
CA ASN A 45 0.56 -3.79 9.07
C ASN A 45 -0.49 -4.77 9.63
N VAL A 46 0.00 -5.69 10.46
CA VAL A 46 -0.80 -6.68 11.19
C VAL A 46 -0.28 -6.71 12.62
N GLU A 47 -1.18 -6.67 13.60
CA GLU A 47 -0.88 -6.70 15.04
C GLU A 47 -1.60 -7.85 15.75
#